data_AF-A0AB33JSI1-F1
#
_entry.id   AF-A0AB33JSI1-F1
#
_cell.length_a   1.000
_cell.length_b   1.000
_cell.length_c   1.000
_cell.angle_alpha   90.00
_cell.angle_beta   90.00
_cell.angle_gamma   90.00
#
_symmetry.space_group_name_H-M   'P 1'
#
loop_
_entity.id
_entity.type
_entity.pdbx_description
1 polymer ?
#
loop_
_entity_poly.entity_id
_entity_poly.type
_entity_poly.pdbx_seq_one_letter_code
_entity_poly.pdbx_strand_id
1 'polypeptide(L)'
;MGVFRHSERLRRLADRDGVTIHHAERTGPAEVWLVRLTAPPGRTTAGWTFLAPGEEPPRVGDVLEQWLSIAAGHHPMLAAPAPVRAALTADLSLLLGDLLPEYRTAAGTV
;
A
#
# COMPACT_ATOMS: atom_id res chain seq x y z
N MET A 1 17.96 4.42 11.66
CA MET A 1 18.21 4.61 10.21
C MET A 1 17.83 3.32 9.45
N GLY A 2 16.54 3.05 9.24
CA GLY A 2 16.12 1.77 8.62
C GLY A 2 14.72 1.74 8.00
N VAL A 3 14.02 2.88 7.88
CA VAL A 3 12.58 2.90 7.54
C VAL A 3 12.31 2.95 6.02
N PHE A 4 13.32 3.22 5.18
CA PHE A 4 13.10 3.51 3.75
C PHE A 4 13.45 2.37 2.77
N ARG A 5 13.92 1.21 3.25
CA ARG A 5 14.47 0.18 2.35
C ARG A 5 13.39 -0.61 1.60
N HIS A 6 12.26 -0.90 2.22
CA HIS A 6 11.20 -1.65 1.57
C HIS A 6 10.41 -0.76 0.60
N SER A 7 10.07 0.47 1.00
CA SER A 7 9.43 1.48 0.14
C SER A 7 10.12 1.64 -1.22
N GLU A 8 11.46 1.77 -1.24
CA GLU A 8 12.22 1.89 -2.50
C GLU A 8 12.15 0.63 -3.36
N ARG A 9 12.21 -0.56 -2.75
CA ARG A 9 12.09 -1.84 -3.46
C ARG A 9 10.69 -2.02 -4.03
N LEU A 10 9.67 -1.69 -3.25
CA LEU A 10 8.27 -1.74 -3.64
C LEU A 10 7.97 -0.75 -4.76
N ARG A 11 8.58 0.45 -4.74
CA ARG A 11 8.48 1.40 -5.85
C ARG A 11 9.01 0.80 -7.15
N ARG A 12 10.19 0.17 -7.13
CA ARG A 12 10.77 -0.44 -8.34
C ARG A 12 9.91 -1.59 -8.89
N LEU A 13 9.31 -2.40 -8.01
CA LEU A 13 8.36 -3.42 -8.42
C LEU A 13 7.11 -2.79 -9.03
N ALA A 14 6.55 -1.76 -8.39
CA ALA A 14 5.40 -1.03 -8.89
C ALA A 14 5.67 -0.44 -10.28
N ASP A 15 6.83 0.16 -10.49
CA ASP A 15 7.25 0.69 -11.79
C ASP A 15 7.34 -0.41 -12.86
N ARG A 16 7.92 -1.58 -12.51
CA ARG A 16 8.04 -2.75 -13.41
C ARG A 16 6.67 -3.30 -13.81
N ASP A 17 5.75 -3.39 -12.85
CA ASP A 17 4.46 -4.05 -13.01
C ASP A 17 3.34 -3.07 -13.43
N GLY A 18 3.65 -1.78 -13.54
CA GLY A 18 2.70 -0.72 -13.88
C GLY A 18 1.72 -0.35 -12.76
N VAL A 19 2.04 -0.67 -11.50
CA VAL A 19 1.23 -0.28 -10.35
C VAL A 19 1.45 1.19 -10.04
N THR A 20 0.39 1.99 -10.05
CA THR A 20 0.47 3.45 -9.86
C THR A 20 -0.61 3.95 -8.93
N ILE A 21 -0.40 5.15 -8.36
CA ILE A 21 -1.45 5.86 -7.64
C ILE A 21 -2.39 6.49 -8.67
N HIS A 22 -3.60 5.94 -8.77
CA HIS A 22 -4.64 6.47 -9.65
C HIS A 22 -5.31 7.71 -9.07
N HIS A 23 -5.47 7.73 -7.74
CA HIS A 23 -6.10 8.82 -7.03
C HIS A 23 -5.50 8.96 -5.62
N ALA A 24 -5.25 10.19 -5.21
CA ALA A 24 -4.85 10.53 -3.84
C ALA A 24 -5.52 11.86 -3.46
N GLU A 25 -6.35 11.82 -2.42
CA GLU A 25 -7.04 12.98 -1.87
C GLU A 25 -6.75 13.08 -0.38
N ARG A 26 -6.52 14.29 0.13
CA ARG A 26 -6.35 14.52 1.56
C ARG A 26 -7.73 14.60 2.21
N THR A 27 -8.03 13.70 3.14
CA THR A 27 -9.40 13.55 3.70
C THR A 27 -9.49 13.86 5.19
N GLY A 28 -8.41 14.39 5.80
CA GLY A 28 -8.38 14.71 7.22
C GLY A 28 -7.22 15.63 7.60
N PRO A 29 -6.60 15.43 8.79
CA PRO A 29 -5.34 16.09 9.16
C PRO A 29 -4.30 15.98 8.05
N ALA A 30 -3.29 16.85 8.06
CA ALA A 30 -2.35 17.02 6.94
C ALA A 30 -1.67 15.71 6.44
N GLU A 31 -1.62 14.70 7.31
CA GLU A 31 -0.99 13.39 7.10
C GLU A 31 -1.96 12.30 6.59
N VAL A 32 -3.28 12.54 6.54
CA VAL A 32 -4.28 11.52 6.21
C VAL A 32 -4.74 11.65 4.76
N TRP A 33 -4.44 10.62 3.97
CA TRP A 33 -4.79 10.53 2.56
C TRP A 33 -5.73 9.36 2.31
N LEU A 34 -6.71 9.57 1.44
CA LEU A 34 -7.46 8.51 0.79
C LEU A 34 -6.79 8.20 -0.55
N VAL A 35 -6.30 6.98 -0.72
CA VAL A 35 -5.52 6.56 -1.89
C VAL A 35 -6.21 5.41 -2.62
N ARG A 36 -6.13 5.42 -3.94
CA ARG A 36 -6.49 4.31 -4.82
C ARG A 36 -5.30 3.95 -5.70
N LEU A 37 -4.96 2.67 -5.74
CA LEU A 37 -3.94 2.14 -6.64
C LEU A 37 -4.60 1.51 -7.86
N THR A 38 -3.91 1.55 -9.00
CA THR A 38 -4.30 0.84 -10.21
C THR A 38 -3.13 0.05 -10.78
N ALA A 39 -3.43 -1.08 -11.42
CA ALA A 39 -2.46 -1.96 -12.06
C ALA A 39 -3.04 -2.52 -13.37
N PRO A 40 -2.22 -2.78 -14.40
CA PRO A 40 -2.66 -3.47 -15.62
C PRO A 40 -3.34 -4.82 -15.32
N PRO A 41 -4.38 -5.21 -16.08
CA PRO A 41 -5.00 -4.53 -17.21
C PRO A 41 -6.13 -3.53 -16.82
N GLY A 42 -5.98 -2.77 -15.73
CA GLY A 42 -6.97 -1.78 -15.27
C GLY A 42 -7.64 -2.13 -13.93
N ARG A 43 -7.03 -3.02 -13.16
CA ARG A 43 -7.46 -3.41 -11.82
C ARG A 43 -7.22 -2.23 -10.88
N THR A 44 -8.25 -1.79 -10.17
CA THR A 44 -8.16 -0.61 -9.30
C THR A 44 -8.69 -0.97 -7.92
N THR A 45 -7.98 -0.57 -6.87
CA THR A 45 -8.41 -0.78 -5.48
C THR A 45 -9.60 0.11 -5.13
N ALA A 46 -10.29 -0.26 -4.05
CA ALA A 46 -11.09 0.70 -3.31
C ALA A 46 -10.22 1.85 -2.77
N GLY A 47 -10.88 2.91 -2.29
CA GLY A 47 -10.20 3.99 -1.56
C GLY A 47 -9.83 3.53 -0.16
N TRP A 48 -8.54 3.50 0.15
CA TRP A 48 -8.03 3.15 1.47
C TRP A 48 -7.26 4.30 2.08
N THR A 49 -7.36 4.42 3.39
CA THR A 49 -6.58 5.41 4.13
C THR A 49 -5.09 5.06 4.09
N PHE A 50 -4.28 6.07 3.85
CA PHE A 50 -2.83 6.07 3.99
C PHE A 50 -2.45 7.17 4.98
N LEU A 51 -1.66 6.81 5.98
CA LEU A 51 -1.06 7.77 6.89
C LEU A 51 0.35 8.11 6.40
N ALA A 52 0.51 9.33 5.90
CA ALA A 52 1.77 9.85 5.43
C ALA A 52 2.64 10.31 6.63
N PRO A 53 3.98 10.18 6.54
CA PRO A 53 4.88 10.74 7.53
C PRO A 53 5.02 12.28 7.45
N GLY A 54 4.27 12.95 6.57
CA GLY A 54 4.30 14.39 6.36
C GLY A 54 3.23 14.84 5.36
N GLU A 55 3.33 16.10 4.90
CA GLU A 55 2.30 16.70 4.03
C GLU A 55 2.49 16.39 2.53
N GLU A 56 3.59 15.73 2.15
CA GLU A 56 3.82 15.38 0.75
C GLU A 56 2.79 14.37 0.26
N PRO A 57 2.40 14.43 -1.04
CA PRO A 57 1.58 13.41 -1.65
C PRO A 57 2.18 12.01 -1.48
N PRO A 58 1.34 10.98 -1.27
CA PRO A 58 1.79 9.61 -1.09
C PRO A 58 2.59 9.12 -2.30
N ARG A 59 3.63 8.33 -2.03
CA ARG A 59 4.37 7.60 -3.07
C ARG A 59 3.93 6.14 -3.05
N VAL A 60 3.87 5.52 -4.23
CA VAL A 60 3.33 4.15 -4.39
C VAL A 60 4.05 3.13 -3.50
N GLY A 61 5.37 3.25 -3.35
CA GLY A 61 6.17 2.38 -2.48
C GLY A 61 5.77 2.47 -1.01
N ASP A 62 5.57 3.69 -0.50
CA ASP A 62 5.19 3.94 0.90
C ASP A 62 3.77 3.40 1.18
N VAL A 63 2.85 3.61 0.22
CA VAL A 63 1.47 3.11 0.29
C VAL A 63 1.46 1.58 0.34
N LEU A 64 2.19 0.94 -0.57
CA LEU A 64 2.29 -0.52 -0.62
C LEU A 64 2.92 -1.08 0.65
N GLU A 65 3.99 -0.46 1.17
CA GLU A 65 4.65 -0.92 2.40
C GLU A 65 3.66 -0.89 3.58
N GLN A 66 2.96 0.23 3.75
CA GLN A 66 1.98 0.40 4.83
C GLN A 66 0.84 -0.61 4.70
N TRP A 67 0.24 -0.73 3.51
CA TRP A 67 -0.93 -1.59 3.30
C TRP A 67 -0.60 -3.07 3.39
N LEU A 68 0.54 -3.51 2.87
CA LEU A 68 1.00 -4.90 3.02
C LEU A 68 1.29 -5.22 4.49
N SER A 69 1.90 -4.30 5.24
CA SER A 69 2.14 -4.46 6.67
C SER A 69 0.84 -4.53 7.48
N ILE A 70 -0.16 -3.70 7.15
CA ILE A 70 -1.49 -3.75 7.78
C ILE A 70 -2.18 -5.08 7.46
N ALA A 71 -2.17 -5.50 6.19
CA ALA A 71 -2.76 -6.75 5.74
C ALA A 71 -2.15 -7.97 6.47
N ALA A 72 -0.83 -7.95 6.69
CA ALA A 72 -0.12 -8.97 7.45
C ALA A 72 -0.31 -8.87 8.98
N GLY A 73 -0.92 -7.79 9.48
CA GLY A 73 -1.06 -7.56 10.92
C GLY A 73 0.26 -7.18 11.61
N HIS A 74 1.27 -6.76 10.85
CA HIS A 74 2.59 -6.38 11.35
C HIS A 74 2.77 -4.88 11.52
N HIS A 75 1.80 -4.05 11.10
CA HIS A 75 1.97 -2.60 11.16
C HIS A 75 1.99 -2.09 12.62
N PRO A 76 3.12 -1.56 13.12
CA PRO A 76 3.31 -1.29 14.54
C PRO A 76 2.44 -0.13 15.06
N MET A 77 2.03 0.79 14.18
CA MET A 77 1.23 1.96 14.55
C MET A 77 -0.26 1.85 14.20
N LEU A 78 -0.67 0.81 13.44
CA LEU A 78 -2.04 0.67 12.95
C LEU A 78 -2.51 -0.75 13.17
N ALA A 79 -2.98 -1.03 14.38
CA ALA A 79 -3.72 -2.24 14.68
C ALA A 79 -5.10 -2.17 14.01
N ALA A 80 -5.15 -2.40 12.69
CA ALA A 80 -6.40 -2.44 11.96
C ALA A 80 -7.25 -3.64 12.43
N PRO A 81 -8.56 -3.45 12.67
CA PRO A 81 -9.47 -4.55 13.02
C PRO A 81 -9.42 -5.68 11.98
N ALA A 82 -9.67 -6.92 12.41
CA ALA A 82 -9.62 -8.10 11.53
C ALA A 82 -10.47 -7.96 10.24
N PRO A 83 -11.69 -7.39 10.26
CA PRO A 83 -12.47 -7.15 9.04
C PRO A 83 -11.78 -6.19 8.07
N VAL A 84 -11.13 -5.14 8.57
CA VAL A 84 -10.40 -4.15 7.76
C VAL A 84 -9.19 -4.79 7.11
N ARG A 85 -8.41 -5.58 7.87
CA ARG A 85 -7.26 -6.32 7.32
C ARG A 85 -7.69 -7.31 6.24
N ALA A 86 -8.79 -8.03 6.46
CA ALA A 86 -9.31 -8.98 5.50
C ALA A 86 -9.76 -8.29 4.20
N ALA A 87 -10.48 -7.17 4.31
CA ALA A 87 -10.91 -6.38 3.16
C ALA A 87 -9.73 -5.79 2.37
N LEU A 88 -8.73 -5.22 3.06
CA LEU A 88 -7.51 -4.72 2.42
C LEU A 88 -6.70 -5.84 1.77
N THR A 89 -6.62 -7.01 2.41
CA THR A 89 -5.96 -8.19 1.84
C THR A 89 -6.65 -8.66 0.57
N ALA A 90 -7.98 -8.68 0.55
CA ALA A 90 -8.75 -9.05 -0.64
C ALA A 90 -8.49 -8.06 -1.79
N ASP A 91 -8.45 -6.77 -1.49
CA ASP A 91 -8.24 -5.73 -2.50
C ASP A 91 -6.81 -5.74 -3.07
N LEU A 92 -5.80 -5.95 -2.22
CA LEU A 92 -4.41 -6.17 -2.66
C LEU A 92 -4.26 -7.46 -3.48
N SER A 93 -4.99 -8.51 -3.12
CA SER A 93 -5.02 -9.77 -3.90
C SER A 93 -5.64 -9.55 -5.28
N LEU A 94 -6.70 -8.73 -5.36
CA LEU A 94 -7.30 -8.37 -6.63
C LEU A 94 -6.34 -7.52 -7.48
N LEU A 95 -5.73 -6.49 -6.89
CA LEU A 95 -4.80 -5.59 -7.57
C LEU A 95 -3.57 -6.33 -8.12
N LEU A 96 -2.89 -7.11 -7.27
CA LEU A 96 -1.59 -7.70 -7.58
C LEU A 96 -1.70 -9.11 -8.19
N GLY A 97 -2.76 -9.86 -7.88
CA GLY A 97 -2.93 -11.24 -8.35
C GLY A 97 -1.71 -12.10 -8.01
N ASP A 98 -1.16 -12.77 -9.02
CA ASP A 98 0.00 -13.66 -8.89
C ASP A 98 1.29 -12.94 -8.43
N LEU A 99 1.34 -11.61 -8.49
CA LEU A 99 2.49 -10.81 -8.03
C LEU A 99 2.50 -10.64 -6.51
N LEU A 100 1.38 -10.86 -5.81
CA LEU A 100 1.25 -10.60 -4.37
C LEU A 100 2.36 -11.25 -3.52
N PRO A 101 2.80 -12.50 -3.76
CA PRO A 101 3.89 -13.11 -2.98
C PRO A 101 5.22 -12.36 -3.08
N GLU A 102 5.55 -11.81 -4.26
CA GLU A 102 6.78 -11.05 -4.46
C GLU A 102 6.73 -9.71 -3.70
N TYR A 103 5.58 -9.03 -3.74
CA TYR A 103 5.36 -7.78 -3.01
C TYR A 103 5.42 -7.99 -1.50
N ARG A 104 4.83 -9.07 -0.98
CA ARG A 104 4.93 -9.43 0.44
C ARG A 104 6.38 -9.68 0.87
N THR A 105 7.15 -10.39 0.05
CA THR A 105 8.58 -10.62 0.29
C THR A 105 9.36 -9.30 0.28
N ALA A 106 9.06 -8.40 -0.66
CA ALA A 106 9.70 -7.10 -0.74
C ALA A 106 9.37 -6.19 0.45
N ALA A 107 8.16 -6.33 1.01
CA ALA A 107 7.70 -5.63 2.22
C ALA A 107 8.20 -6.27 3.54
N GLY A 108 8.81 -7.46 3.49
CA GLY A 108 9.25 -8.18 4.69
C GLY A 108 8.08 -8.72 5.54
N THR A 109 6.95 -9.03 4.91
CA THR A 109 5.72 -9.47 5.59
C THR A 109 5.45 -10.98 5.47
N VAL A 110 6.43 -11.76 5.03
CA VAL A 110 6.43 -13.23 4.90
C VAL A 110 7.71 -13.80 5.48
#